data_AF-A0A9P4QK45-F1
#
_entry.id   AF-A0A9P4QK45-F1
#
_cell.length_a   1.000
_cell.length_b   1.000
_cell.length_c   1.000
_cell.angle_alpha   90.00
_cell.angle_beta   90.00
_cell.angle_gamma   90.00
#
_symmetry.space_group_name_H-M   'P 1'
#
loop_
_entity.id
_entity.type
_entity.pdbx_description
1 polymer ?
#
loop_
_entity_poly.entity_id
_entity_poly.type
_entity_poly.pdbx_seq_one_letter_code
_entity_poly.pdbx_strand_id
1 'polypeptide(L)'
;ISHTWGADQEEVTFKDIMETTGRDKIGYEKFQFCRERATSDCLDYFWIDTCCIDKSSSTELSEAINSMFRWYREAAKCYAYLSDVSTDGSIQTGPPSQPTWEAAFQRSRWFTCGWTLQELLAPASVRFYSTDGKLLGDKTSL
;
A
#
# COMPACT_ATOMS: atom_id res chain seq x y z
N ILE A 1 -2.71 -2.97 4.09
CA ILE A 1 -1.87 -2.36 3.02
C ILE A 1 -2.16 -0.86 3.03
N SER A 2 -1.18 -0.01 2.70
CA SER A 2 -1.30 1.46 2.83
C SER A 2 -2.50 2.10 2.08
N HIS A 3 -2.91 3.30 2.48
CA HIS A 3 -4.03 4.06 1.93
C HIS A 3 -3.75 4.95 0.71
N THR A 4 -2.50 5.22 0.32
CA THR A 4 -2.25 6.29 -0.69
C THR A 4 -1.32 5.87 -1.81
N TRP A 5 -1.85 5.92 -3.04
CA TRP A 5 -1.02 5.55 -4.18
C TRP A 5 -1.45 6.03 -5.55
N GLY A 6 -2.73 6.26 -5.79
CA GLY A 6 -3.25 6.97 -6.95
C GLY A 6 -4.37 7.93 -6.55
N ALA A 7 -5.04 8.54 -7.53
CA ALA A 7 -6.29 9.23 -7.25
C ALA A 7 -7.40 8.20 -6.97
N ASP A 8 -8.39 8.54 -6.15
CA ASP A 8 -9.42 7.58 -5.69
C ASP A 8 -10.11 6.82 -6.83
N GLN A 9 -10.31 7.47 -7.99
CA GLN A 9 -10.91 6.84 -9.17
C GLN A 9 -10.05 5.76 -9.84
N GLU A 10 -8.74 5.77 -9.58
CA GLU A 10 -7.76 4.82 -10.13
C GLU A 10 -7.56 3.60 -9.23
N GLU A 11 -8.11 3.63 -8.00
CA GLU A 11 -8.05 2.50 -7.07
C GLU A 11 -9.13 1.46 -7.37
N VAL A 12 -8.80 0.20 -7.09
CA VAL A 12 -9.79 -0.88 -7.07
C VAL A 12 -10.65 -0.69 -5.82
N THR A 13 -11.97 -0.69 -6.00
CA THR A 13 -12.96 -0.50 -4.93
C THR A 13 -13.59 -1.82 -4.51
N PHE A 14 -14.31 -1.82 -3.38
CA PHE A 14 -15.06 -2.99 -2.92
C PHE A 14 -16.05 -3.48 -3.99
N LYS A 15 -16.76 -2.54 -4.62
CA LYS A 15 -17.68 -2.82 -5.73
C LYS A 15 -16.97 -3.50 -6.91
N ASP A 16 -15.78 -3.03 -7.27
CA ASP A 16 -15.03 -3.61 -8.39
C ASP A 16 -14.68 -5.09 -8.12
N ILE A 17 -14.29 -5.43 -6.89
CA ILE A 17 -14.01 -6.81 -6.51
C ILE A 17 -15.28 -7.67 -6.56
N MET A 18 -16.39 -7.17 -6.02
CA MET A 18 -17.67 -7.90 -5.99
C MET A 18 -18.24 -8.15 -7.40
N GLU A 19 -18.07 -7.19 -8.31
CA GLU A 19 -18.53 -7.30 -9.70
C GLU A 19 -17.47 -7.89 -10.64
N THR A 20 -16.29 -8.24 -10.13
CA THR A 20 -15.12 -8.72 -10.89
C THR A 20 -14.66 -7.76 -12.01
N THR A 21 -14.83 -6.46 -11.79
CA THR A 21 -14.41 -5.36 -12.66
C THR A 21 -13.10 -4.73 -12.16
N GLY A 22 -12.64 -3.65 -12.80
CA GLY A 22 -11.51 -2.85 -12.31
C GLY A 22 -10.11 -3.42 -12.56
N ARG A 23 -9.98 -4.47 -13.38
CA ARG A 23 -8.67 -5.04 -13.78
C ARG A 23 -7.84 -4.09 -14.64
N ASP A 24 -8.51 -3.14 -15.29
CA ASP A 24 -7.96 -2.07 -16.13
C ASP A 24 -7.51 -0.85 -15.33
N LYS A 25 -7.85 -0.79 -14.04
CA LYS A 25 -7.44 0.32 -13.17
C LYS A 25 -5.97 0.21 -12.78
N ILE A 26 -5.30 1.35 -12.69
CA ILE A 26 -3.90 1.45 -12.27
C ILE A 26 -3.69 0.83 -10.87
N GLY A 27 -4.65 1.00 -9.96
CA GLY A 27 -4.63 0.40 -8.63
C GLY A 27 -4.68 -1.13 -8.61
N TYR A 28 -5.01 -1.79 -9.72
CA TYR A 28 -5.09 -3.25 -9.78
C TYR A 28 -3.73 -3.93 -9.59
N GLU A 29 -2.65 -3.29 -10.01
CA GLU A 29 -1.29 -3.78 -9.77
C GLU A 29 -0.99 -3.97 -8.29
N LYS A 30 -1.54 -3.10 -7.42
CA LYS A 30 -1.38 -3.22 -5.98
C LYS A 30 -2.13 -4.40 -5.44
N PHE A 31 -3.36 -4.61 -5.89
CA PHE A 31 -4.14 -5.78 -5.50
C PHE A 31 -3.38 -7.06 -5.84
N GLN A 32 -2.79 -7.11 -7.04
CA GLN A 32 -1.96 -8.23 -7.47
C GLN A 32 -0.71 -8.41 -6.61
N PHE A 33 0.05 -7.33 -6.40
CA PHE A 33 1.21 -7.33 -5.52
C PHE A 33 0.88 -7.86 -4.13
N CYS A 34 -0.22 -7.38 -3.54
CA CYS A 34 -0.65 -7.78 -2.20
C CYS A 34 -1.05 -9.26 -2.15
N ARG A 35 -1.76 -9.74 -3.16
CA ARG A 35 -2.14 -11.15 -3.31
C ARG A 35 -0.92 -12.06 -3.44
N GLU A 36 0.03 -11.69 -4.29
CA GLU A 36 1.28 -12.42 -4.50
C GLU A 36 2.13 -12.46 -3.23
N ARG A 37 2.21 -11.32 -2.52
CA ARG A 37 2.97 -11.22 -1.27
C ARG A 37 2.34 -12.05 -0.17
N ALA A 38 1.02 -11.95 0.03
CA ALA A 38 0.30 -12.77 1.00
C ALA A 38 0.50 -14.27 0.73
N THR A 39 0.41 -14.68 -0.54
CA THR A 39 0.66 -16.06 -0.96
C THR A 39 2.10 -16.50 -0.63
N SER A 40 3.09 -15.68 -1.00
CA SER A 40 4.52 -15.97 -0.75
C SER A 40 4.82 -16.05 0.75
N ASP A 41 4.12 -15.25 1.55
CA ASP A 41 4.25 -15.19 2.99
C ASP A 41 3.35 -16.19 3.73
N CYS A 42 2.68 -17.10 3.01
CA CYS A 42 1.79 -18.14 3.52
C CYS A 42 0.63 -17.59 4.38
N LEU A 43 0.03 -16.49 3.95
CA LEU A 43 -1.13 -15.87 4.59
C LEU A 43 -2.41 -16.22 3.80
N ASP A 44 -3.41 -16.73 4.51
CA ASP A 44 -4.70 -17.12 3.91
C ASP A 44 -5.54 -15.91 3.47
N TYR A 45 -5.33 -14.76 4.13
CA TYR A 45 -6.10 -13.55 3.91
C TYR A 45 -5.19 -12.32 3.86
N PHE A 46 -5.60 -11.33 3.09
CA PHE A 46 -5.02 -9.99 3.08
C PHE A 46 -6.12 -8.93 3.06
N TRP A 47 -5.77 -7.72 3.45
CA TRP A 47 -6.71 -6.61 3.56
C TRP A 47 -6.13 -5.34 2.95
N ILE A 48 -6.95 -4.66 2.15
CA ILE A 48 -6.68 -3.39 1.47
C ILE A 48 -7.91 -2.51 1.69
N ASP A 49 -7.76 -1.33 2.26
CA ASP A 49 -8.88 -0.46 2.63
C ASP A 49 -9.78 -0.07 1.44
N THR A 50 -9.17 0.13 0.27
CA THR A 50 -9.87 0.60 -0.92
C THR A 50 -10.86 -0.44 -1.43
N CYS A 51 -10.52 -1.72 -1.33
CA CYS A 51 -11.32 -2.81 -1.87
C CYS A 51 -11.88 -3.81 -0.85
N CYS A 52 -11.57 -3.66 0.44
CA CYS A 52 -12.11 -4.48 1.51
C CYS A 52 -13.08 -3.74 2.45
N ILE A 53 -13.29 -2.43 2.26
CA ILE A 53 -14.34 -1.65 2.95
C ILE A 53 -15.39 -1.22 1.92
N ASP A 54 -16.66 -1.50 2.18
CA ASP A 54 -17.76 -0.87 1.46
C ASP A 54 -17.91 0.59 1.89
N LYS A 55 -17.24 1.48 1.15
CA LYS A 55 -17.31 2.94 1.37
C LYS A 55 -18.70 3.52 1.08
N SER A 56 -19.63 2.78 0.47
CA SER A 56 -21.03 3.20 0.28
C SER A 56 -21.88 3.02 1.54
N SER A 57 -21.45 2.14 2.45
CA SER A 57 -22.05 1.93 3.76
C SER A 57 -21.39 2.84 4.80
N SER A 58 -22.07 3.93 5.19
CA SER A 58 -21.53 4.85 6.19
C SER A 58 -21.26 4.19 7.54
N THR A 59 -22.06 3.17 7.89
CA THR A 59 -21.89 2.39 9.12
C THR A 59 -20.61 1.58 9.06
N GLU A 60 -20.42 0.78 7.99
CA GLU A 60 -19.21 -0.03 7.82
C GLU A 60 -17.96 0.85 7.74
N LEU A 61 -18.01 1.95 6.98
CA LEU A 61 -16.90 2.88 6.89
C LEU A 61 -16.50 3.43 8.26
N SER A 62 -17.48 3.81 9.08
CA SER A 62 -17.24 4.31 10.44
C SER A 62 -16.64 3.23 11.34
N GLU A 63 -17.16 2.00 11.29
CA GLU A 63 -16.65 0.87 12.05
C GLU A 63 -15.22 0.50 11.63
N ALA A 64 -14.94 0.53 10.32
CA ALA A 64 -13.63 0.26 9.77
C ALA A 64 -12.60 1.30 10.22
N ILE A 65 -12.94 2.59 10.12
CA ILE A 65 -12.08 3.69 10.60
C ILE A 65 -11.72 3.51 12.08
N ASN A 66 -12.69 3.14 12.91
CA ASN A 66 -12.47 2.91 14.34
C ASN A 66 -11.66 1.63 14.64
N SER A 67 -11.59 0.70 13.68
CA SER A 67 -10.94 -0.61 13.84
C SER A 67 -9.56 -0.71 13.18
N MET A 68 -9.26 0.14 12.20
CA MET A 68 -8.04 0.05 11.38
C MET A 68 -6.75 0.01 12.19
N PHE A 69 -6.61 0.87 13.21
CA PHE A 69 -5.41 0.86 14.06
C PHE A 69 -5.20 -0.52 14.71
N ARG A 70 -6.29 -1.13 15.19
CA ARG A 70 -6.26 -2.48 15.76
C ARG A 70 -5.90 -3.52 14.70
N TRP A 71 -6.48 -3.43 13.51
CA TRP A 71 -6.17 -4.34 12.40
C TRP A 71 -4.70 -4.28 11.99
N TYR A 72 -4.12 -3.08 11.89
CA TYR A 72 -2.68 -2.93 11.63
C TYR A 72 -1.84 -3.55 12.75
N ARG A 73 -2.20 -3.31 14.01
CA ARG A 73 -1.47 -3.85 15.16
C ARG A 73 -1.50 -5.38 15.23
N GLU A 74 -2.63 -5.99 14.88
CA GLU A 74 -2.85 -7.44 14.95
C GLU A 74 -2.48 -8.16 13.64
N ALA A 75 -2.11 -7.44 12.58
CA ALA A 75 -1.69 -8.03 11.32
C ALA A 75 -0.36 -8.78 11.49
N ALA A 76 -0.31 -10.00 10.93
CA ALA A 76 0.91 -10.80 10.89
C ALA A 76 2.05 -10.08 10.13
N LYS A 77 1.70 -9.39 9.04
CA LYS A 77 2.62 -8.59 8.22
C LYS A 77 1.88 -7.37 7.65
N CYS A 78 2.56 -6.22 7.63
CA CYS A 78 2.11 -5.04 6.92
C CYS A 78 3.05 -4.72 5.75
N TYR A 79 2.46 -4.39 4.61
CA TYR A 79 3.18 -3.99 3.41
C TYR A 79 2.78 -2.56 3.02
N ALA A 80 3.77 -1.73 2.78
CA ALA A 80 3.66 -0.46 2.10
C ALA A 80 4.37 -0.61 0.74
N TYR A 81 3.62 -0.57 -0.35
CA TYR A 81 4.20 -0.53 -1.70
C TYR A 81 4.23 0.96 -2.13
N LEU A 82 5.20 1.39 -2.91
CA LEU A 82 5.44 2.80 -3.15
C LEU A 82 5.50 2.99 -4.66
N SER A 83 4.35 3.37 -5.24
CA SER A 83 4.20 3.50 -6.69
C SER A 83 5.09 4.60 -7.30
N ASP A 84 5.60 5.51 -6.47
CA ASP A 84 6.48 6.61 -6.84
C ASP A 84 7.97 6.38 -6.52
N VAL A 85 8.33 5.16 -6.10
CA VAL A 85 9.71 4.76 -5.83
C VAL A 85 10.06 3.60 -6.76
N SER A 86 11.09 3.77 -7.60
CA SER A 86 11.64 2.71 -8.43
C SER A 86 13.11 2.47 -8.10
N THR A 87 13.50 1.20 -8.13
CA THR A 87 14.88 0.73 -7.92
C THR A 87 15.66 0.61 -9.23
N ASP A 88 14.97 0.51 -10.36
CA ASP A 88 15.59 0.31 -11.68
C ASP A 88 15.87 1.63 -12.41
N GLY A 89 15.70 2.77 -11.73
CA GLY A 89 16.03 4.09 -12.26
C GLY A 89 15.12 4.58 -13.38
N SER A 90 13.98 3.93 -13.62
CA SER A 90 13.01 4.31 -14.66
C SER A 90 12.22 5.59 -14.30
N ILE A 91 12.07 5.87 -13.00
CA ILE A 91 11.44 7.08 -12.45
C ILE A 91 12.53 8.10 -12.09
N GLN A 92 13.31 8.57 -13.07
CA GLN A 92 14.29 9.64 -12.86
C GLN A 92 13.76 10.97 -13.36
N THR A 93 13.52 11.92 -12.44
CA THR A 93 13.31 13.35 -12.74
C THR A 93 14.51 14.22 -12.32
N GLY A 94 15.67 13.61 -12.04
CA GLY A 94 16.88 14.28 -11.55
C GLY A 94 18.14 13.99 -12.38
N PRO A 95 19.24 14.75 -12.15
CA PRO A 95 20.49 14.60 -12.90
C PRO A 95 21.15 13.22 -12.67
N PRO A 96 22.00 12.76 -13.61
CA PRO A 96 22.35 11.34 -13.82
C PRO A 96 23.30 10.72 -12.77
N SER A 97 23.52 11.38 -11.63
CA SER A 97 24.65 11.08 -10.75
C SER A 97 24.32 10.38 -9.43
N GLN A 98 23.07 9.98 -9.14
CA GLN A 98 22.78 9.01 -8.07
C GLN A 98 21.48 8.22 -8.33
N PRO A 99 21.52 6.89 -8.49
CA PRO A 99 20.35 6.06 -8.31
C PRO A 99 20.36 5.57 -6.86
N THR A 100 19.86 6.40 -5.96
CA THR A 100 19.49 5.93 -4.63
C THR A 100 17.98 6.06 -4.57
N TRP A 101 17.29 4.93 -4.72
CA TRP A 101 15.84 4.85 -4.51
C TRP A 101 15.47 5.47 -3.14
N GLU A 102 16.43 5.54 -2.21
CA GLU A 102 16.41 6.25 -0.92
C GLU A 102 15.95 7.72 -1.06
N ALA A 103 16.42 8.45 -2.07
CA ALA A 103 16.00 9.84 -2.28
C ALA A 103 14.55 9.93 -2.81
N ALA A 104 14.10 8.94 -3.58
CA ALA A 104 12.70 8.85 -3.99
C ALA A 104 11.81 8.41 -2.82
N PHE A 105 12.29 7.46 -2.01
CA PHE A 105 11.65 6.97 -0.80
C PHE A 105 11.38 8.11 0.18
N GLN A 106 12.40 8.90 0.53
CA GLN A 106 12.24 10.06 1.43
C GLN A 106 11.24 11.11 0.94
N ARG A 107 10.99 11.16 -0.37
CA ARG A 107 10.03 12.07 -1.01
C ARG A 107 8.72 11.40 -1.39
N SER A 108 8.54 10.11 -1.05
CA SER A 108 7.36 9.37 -1.44
C SER A 108 6.11 10.03 -0.85
N ARG A 109 5.06 10.08 -1.66
CA ARG A 109 3.74 10.58 -1.24
C ARG A 109 3.21 9.84 -0.01
N TRP A 110 3.65 8.59 0.20
CA TRP A 110 3.34 7.84 1.41
C TRP A 110 3.65 8.62 2.68
N PHE A 111 4.73 9.39 2.76
CA PHE A 111 5.07 10.19 3.95
C PHE A 111 4.19 11.43 4.17
N THR A 112 3.34 11.79 3.20
CA THR A 112 2.49 12.98 3.24
C THR A 112 1.02 12.68 3.56
N CYS A 113 0.64 11.40 3.65
CA CYS A 113 -0.74 11.02 3.93
C CYS A 113 -1.07 11.07 5.43
N GLY A 114 -2.31 11.46 5.75
CA GLY A 114 -2.80 11.48 7.15
C GLY A 114 -2.87 10.11 7.81
N TRP A 115 -2.92 9.02 7.03
CA TRP A 115 -2.99 7.64 7.55
C TRP A 115 -1.63 7.03 7.86
N THR A 116 -0.57 7.57 7.27
CA THR A 116 0.80 7.05 7.36
C THR A 116 1.27 6.85 8.79
N LEU A 117 0.94 7.77 9.68
CA LEU A 117 1.33 7.67 11.07
C LEU A 117 0.74 6.42 11.73
N GLN A 118 -0.53 6.10 11.46
CA GLN A 118 -1.16 4.91 12.00
C GLN A 118 -0.59 3.64 11.35
N GLU A 119 -0.38 3.67 10.03
CA GLU A 119 0.21 2.56 9.27
C GLU A 119 1.65 2.24 9.68
N LEU A 120 2.39 3.25 10.17
CA LEU A 120 3.78 3.08 10.63
C LEU A 120 3.85 2.62 12.09
N LEU A 121 3.04 3.24 12.97
CA LEU A 121 3.12 3.04 14.42
C LEU A 121 2.40 1.79 14.90
N ALA A 122 1.22 1.49 14.33
CA ALA A 122 0.38 0.41 14.82
C ALA A 122 1.00 -0.99 14.62
N PRO A 123 1.52 -1.37 13.44
CA PRO A 123 1.99 -2.73 13.22
C PRO A 123 3.33 -2.99 13.89
N ALA A 124 3.60 -4.25 14.27
CA ALA A 124 4.89 -4.66 14.82
C ALA A 124 6.06 -4.42 13.82
N SER A 125 5.81 -4.62 12.52
CA SER A 125 6.73 -4.30 11.43
C SER A 125 5.92 -3.94 10.18
N VAL A 126 6.40 -2.94 9.43
CA VAL A 126 5.91 -2.61 8.09
C VAL A 126 7.08 -2.71 7.12
N ARG A 127 6.89 -3.44 6.02
CA ARG A 127 7.88 -3.62 4.96
C ARG A 127 7.55 -2.70 3.78
N PHE A 128 8.55 -1.97 3.32
CA PHE A 128 8.46 -1.04 2.21
C PHE A 128 8.90 -1.70 0.91
N TYR A 129 8.10 -1.54 -0.14
CA TYR A 129 8.35 -2.10 -1.46
C TYR A 129 8.31 -1.00 -2.52
N SER A 130 9.19 -1.08 -3.51
CA SER A 130 9.15 -0.22 -4.70
C SER A 130 8.00 -0.58 -5.62
N THR A 131 7.73 0.28 -6.60
CA THR A 131 6.80 0.02 -7.71
C THR A 131 7.19 -1.23 -8.51
N ASP A 132 8.49 -1.55 -8.57
CA ASP A 132 9.00 -2.76 -9.23
C ASP A 132 8.85 -4.03 -8.34
N GLY A 133 8.16 -3.91 -7.19
CA GLY A 133 7.91 -5.01 -6.26
C GLY A 133 9.11 -5.43 -5.41
N LYS A 134 10.21 -4.66 -5.43
CA LYS A 134 11.43 -4.98 -4.67
C LYS A 134 11.36 -4.46 -3.24
N LEU A 135 11.85 -5.26 -2.30
CA LEU A 135 11.93 -4.88 -0.89
C LEU A 135 12.99 -3.78 -0.73
N LEU A 136 12.59 -2.65 -0.17
CA LEU A 136 13.46 -1.52 0.16
C LEU A 136 14.01 -1.65 1.59
N GLY A 137 13.18 -2.17 2.49
CA GLY A 137 13.51 -2.35 3.91
C GLY A 137 12.25 -2.42 4.76
N ASP A 138 12.40 -2.24 6.05
CA ASP A 138 11.30 -2.10 7.01
C ASP A 138 11.48 -0.89 7.92
N LYS A 139 10.49 -0.61 8.77
CA LYS A 139 10.51 0.53 9.69
C LYS A 139 11.66 0.57 10.71
N THR A 140 12.45 -0.49 10.82
CA THR A 140 13.63 -0.54 11.70
C THR A 140 14.93 -0.34 10.93
N SER A 141 14.96 -0.71 9.65
CA SER A 141 16.13 -0.56 8.79
C SER A 141 16.19 0.77 8.02
N LEU A 142 15.06 1.48 7.91
CA LEU A 142 14.90 2.72 7.12
C LEU A 142 14.41 3.91 7.95
#